data_AF-A0A9W7YZE2-F1
#
_entry.id   AF-A0A9W7YZE2-F1
#
_cell.length_a   1.000
_cell.length_b   1.000
_cell.length_c   1.000
_cell.angle_alpha   90.00
_cell.angle_beta   90.00
_cell.angle_gamma   90.00
#
_symmetry.space_group_name_H-M   'P 1'
#
loop_
_entity.id
_entity.type
_entity.pdbx_description
1 polymer ?
#
loop_
_entity_poly.entity_id
_entity_poly.type
_entity_poly.pdbx_seq_one_letter_code
_entity_poly.pdbx_strand_id
1 'polypeptide(L)'
;MPVATAGLALQPRIDPDARDKILSAMYKIKVTSPTTDDNIAIAICAGVFGLTAMLLVFAWCNYNYRPIRAKNLTWTTLIYLSTVLWFLGNIPSNGHVRIVGAWSNCKLWIIWFRVFFCYVFATMCIVRFYALDRVFNQKKPFTVWSSLISGGAVIVLNVAYCLVNQLISGSLTIEYVPSLEVCNVTQAFRIAALTFMWIIWAAVGVLFFRLRNIQSTFNEFYESIAIFAVIIGLLIESSITNLYYIYYILEKRRRIQKTVVDMAAANLVIWLFIGYPVFMCIFRREKYEQQWLEKLAQDSPNHAFNNNNITNNGTSYAKMNDNFESTFYNDQRLGSMDMSTLDYNNGHHPFSNNSHPLNIESALNGEPIFDGNALPSAMRNNLHIQRPEMNPPVMFATAGYMGPNSNGRHVI
;
A
#
# COMPACT_ATOMS: atom_id res chain seq x y z
N MET A 1 -30.49 -16.46 1.44
CA MET A 1 -31.22 -15.79 0.36
C MET A 1 -30.98 -16.57 -0.92
N PRO A 2 -32.02 -17.07 -1.60
CA PRO A 2 -31.85 -17.78 -2.86
C PRO A 2 -31.33 -16.79 -3.92
N VAL A 3 -30.13 -17.06 -4.43
CA VAL A 3 -29.57 -16.34 -5.58
C VAL A 3 -30.36 -16.83 -6.78
N ALA A 4 -31.32 -16.03 -7.24
CA ALA A 4 -32.03 -16.30 -8.47
C ALA A 4 -31.01 -16.40 -9.60
N THR A 5 -30.81 -17.61 -10.13
CA THR A 5 -30.11 -17.87 -11.38
C THR A 5 -30.99 -17.37 -12.53
N ALA A 6 -31.15 -16.06 -12.62
CA ALA A 6 -31.61 -15.41 -13.84
C ALA A 6 -30.61 -15.81 -14.92
N GLY A 7 -31.09 -16.44 -15.99
CA GLY A 7 -30.25 -16.86 -17.12
C GLY A 7 -29.34 -15.71 -17.51
N LEU A 8 -28.03 -15.93 -17.38
CA LEU A 8 -26.99 -15.00 -17.80
C LEU A 8 -27.09 -14.82 -19.31
N ALA A 9 -28.02 -13.99 -19.76
CA ALA A 9 -27.92 -13.37 -21.07
C ALA A 9 -26.57 -12.64 -21.05
N LEU A 10 -25.59 -13.20 -21.77
CA LEU A 10 -24.26 -12.64 -21.86
C LEU A 10 -24.45 -11.22 -22.39
N GLN A 11 -24.25 -10.22 -21.52
CA GLN A 11 -24.40 -8.84 -21.91
C GLN A 11 -23.43 -8.60 -23.08
N PRO A 12 -23.91 -8.11 -24.24
CA PRO A 12 -23.08 -8.01 -25.44
C PRO A 12 -21.86 -7.16 -25.11
N ARG A 13 -20.67 -7.72 -25.39
CA ARG A 13 -19.40 -7.07 -25.08
C ARG A 13 -19.25 -5.86 -25.98
N ILE A 14 -19.25 -4.67 -25.38
CA ILE A 14 -19.03 -3.42 -26.10
C ILE A 14 -17.60 -3.42 -26.62
N ASP A 15 -17.44 -3.04 -27.89
CA ASP A 15 -16.13 -2.86 -28.50
C ASP A 15 -15.28 -1.86 -27.69
N PRO A 16 -13.98 -2.13 -27.43
CA PRO A 16 -13.16 -1.28 -26.56
C PRO A 16 -13.09 0.17 -27.02
N ASP A 17 -13.05 0.42 -28.33
CA ASP A 17 -12.95 1.78 -28.87
C ASP A 17 -14.27 2.54 -28.70
N ALA A 18 -15.40 1.85 -28.89
CA ALA A 18 -16.71 2.41 -28.61
C ALA A 18 -16.87 2.75 -27.12
N ARG A 19 -16.43 1.86 -26.23
CA ARG A 19 -16.45 2.10 -24.78
C ARG A 19 -15.62 3.33 -24.40
N ASP A 20 -14.39 3.43 -24.92
CA ASP A 20 -13.49 4.53 -24.59
C ASP A 20 -14.05 5.88 -25.10
N LYS A 21 -14.71 5.91 -26.27
CA LYS A 21 -15.43 7.09 -26.77
C LYS A 21 -16.62 7.50 -25.88
N ILE A 22 -17.45 6.54 -25.48
CA ILE A 22 -18.60 6.78 -24.59
C ILE A 22 -18.13 7.33 -23.25
N LEU A 23 -17.11 6.71 -22.64
CA LEU A 23 -16.57 7.15 -21.36
C LEU A 23 -15.90 8.52 -21.46
N SER A 24 -15.20 8.78 -22.57
CA SER A 24 -14.59 10.09 -22.80
C SER A 24 -15.62 11.20 -22.95
N ALA A 25 -16.74 10.92 -23.62
CA ALA A 25 -17.86 11.85 -23.74
C ALA A 25 -18.56 12.08 -22.39
N MET A 26 -18.81 11.01 -21.62
CA MET A 26 -19.50 11.07 -20.32
C MET A 26 -18.71 11.87 -19.28
N TYR A 27 -17.40 11.62 -19.15
CA TYR A 27 -16.58 12.22 -18.11
C TYR A 27 -15.79 13.45 -18.57
N LYS A 28 -15.88 13.83 -19.86
CA LYS A 28 -15.12 14.93 -20.46
C LYS A 28 -13.61 14.82 -20.24
N ILE A 29 -13.09 13.59 -20.20
CA ILE A 29 -11.66 13.27 -20.09
C ILE A 29 -11.27 12.29 -21.20
N LYS A 30 -10.00 12.30 -21.61
CA LYS A 30 -9.50 11.31 -22.57
C LYS A 30 -9.31 9.96 -21.87
N VAL A 31 -10.30 9.10 -21.99
CA VAL A 31 -10.22 7.71 -21.48
C VAL A 31 -9.38 6.89 -22.44
N THR A 32 -8.52 6.05 -21.89
CA THR A 32 -7.68 5.16 -22.69
C THR A 32 -7.68 3.80 -22.04
N SER A 33 -8.13 2.79 -22.76
CA SER A 33 -8.00 1.38 -22.39
C SER A 33 -6.54 0.99 -22.07
N PRO A 34 -6.31 -0.13 -21.37
CA PRO A 34 -4.96 -0.66 -21.16
C PRO A 34 -4.21 -0.82 -22.48
N THR A 35 -3.00 -0.25 -22.57
CA THR A 35 -2.17 -0.23 -23.78
C THR A 35 -0.83 -0.94 -23.58
N THR A 36 -0.04 -1.08 -24.65
CA THR A 36 1.34 -1.59 -24.58
C THR A 36 2.20 -0.86 -23.55
N ASP A 37 1.99 0.45 -23.38
CA ASP A 37 2.75 1.26 -22.39
C ASP A 37 2.44 0.85 -20.94
N ASP A 38 1.22 0.40 -20.65
CA ASP A 38 0.87 -0.12 -19.33
C ASP A 38 1.63 -1.43 -19.05
N ASN A 39 1.71 -2.31 -20.05
CA ASN A 39 2.48 -3.55 -19.96
C ASN A 39 3.98 -3.28 -19.79
N ILE A 40 4.53 -2.30 -20.52
CA ILE A 40 5.93 -1.86 -20.38
C ILE A 40 6.17 -1.33 -18.97
N ALA A 41 5.28 -0.48 -18.45
CA ALA A 41 5.39 0.07 -17.11
C ALA A 41 5.36 -1.04 -16.04
N ILE A 42 4.45 -2.02 -16.17
CA ILE A 42 4.39 -3.18 -15.27
C ILE A 42 5.68 -4.00 -15.35
N ALA A 43 6.19 -4.27 -16.56
CA ALA A 43 7.41 -5.05 -16.76
C ALA A 43 8.64 -4.37 -16.13
N ILE A 44 8.78 -3.06 -16.30
CA ILE A 44 9.85 -2.27 -15.66
C ILE A 44 9.72 -2.34 -14.14
N CYS A 45 8.52 -2.12 -13.60
CA CYS A 45 8.27 -2.19 -12.16
C CYS A 45 8.59 -3.59 -11.60
N ALA A 46 8.18 -4.64 -12.28
CA ALA A 46 8.49 -6.02 -11.92
C ALA A 46 10.01 -6.31 -11.97
N GLY A 47 10.71 -5.77 -12.97
CA GLY A 47 12.17 -5.85 -13.07
C GLY A 47 12.88 -5.20 -11.88
N VAL A 48 12.42 -4.02 -11.43
CA VAL A 48 12.98 -3.35 -10.24
C VAL A 48 12.74 -4.17 -8.97
N PHE A 49 11.54 -4.73 -8.78
CA PHE A 49 11.30 -5.67 -7.67
C PHE A 49 12.21 -6.91 -7.77
N GLY A 50 12.41 -7.46 -8.96
CA GLY A 50 13.35 -8.56 -9.20
C GLY A 50 14.79 -8.22 -8.78
N LEU A 51 15.27 -7.01 -9.12
CA LEU A 51 16.58 -6.52 -8.68
C LEU A 51 16.66 -6.43 -7.15
N THR A 52 15.62 -5.91 -6.50
CA THR A 52 15.54 -5.83 -5.03
C THR A 52 15.46 -7.22 -4.38
N ALA A 53 14.79 -8.19 -5.00
CA ALA A 53 14.82 -9.59 -4.57
C ALA A 53 16.23 -10.17 -4.63
N MET A 54 16.97 -9.95 -5.73
CA MET A 54 18.36 -10.39 -5.85
C MET A 54 19.26 -9.78 -4.75
N LEU A 55 19.06 -8.50 -4.44
CA LEU A 55 19.75 -7.82 -3.33
C LEU A 55 19.46 -8.52 -1.98
N LEU A 56 18.20 -8.85 -1.70
CA LEU A 56 17.80 -9.56 -0.48
C LEU A 56 18.35 -10.99 -0.43
N VAL A 57 18.31 -11.73 -1.54
CA VAL A 57 18.90 -13.08 -1.63
C VAL A 57 20.40 -13.01 -1.34
N PHE A 58 21.11 -12.04 -1.93
CA PHE A 58 22.52 -11.82 -1.62
C PHE A 58 22.76 -11.52 -0.13
N ALA A 59 21.90 -10.70 0.48
CA ALA A 59 21.97 -10.41 1.91
C ALA A 59 21.73 -11.68 2.78
N TRP A 60 20.81 -12.55 2.37
CA TRP A 60 20.56 -13.84 3.04
C TRP A 60 21.75 -14.80 2.89
N CYS A 61 22.36 -14.89 1.71
CA CYS A 61 23.58 -15.69 1.50
C CYS A 61 24.75 -15.20 2.35
N ASN A 62 24.78 -13.90 2.68
CA ASN A 62 25.80 -13.27 3.52
C ASN A 62 25.28 -12.93 4.93
N TYR A 63 24.31 -13.70 5.45
CA TYR A 63 23.69 -13.44 6.75
C TYR A 63 24.67 -13.45 7.93
N ASN A 64 25.79 -14.17 7.80
CA ASN A 64 26.86 -14.19 8.81
C ASN A 64 27.61 -12.86 8.95
N TYR A 65 27.43 -11.92 8.00
CA TYR A 65 28.04 -10.60 8.07
C TYR A 65 27.31 -9.73 9.12
N ARG A 66 28.02 -9.35 10.19
CA ARG A 66 27.43 -8.71 11.38
C ARG A 66 26.59 -7.45 11.05
N PRO A 67 27.03 -6.53 10.17
CA PRO A 67 26.23 -5.36 9.80
C PRO A 67 24.90 -5.71 9.10
N ILE A 68 24.87 -6.75 8.27
CA ILE A 68 23.63 -7.23 7.62
C ILE A 68 22.71 -7.86 8.67
N ARG A 69 23.26 -8.69 9.55
CA ARG A 69 22.50 -9.36 10.63
C ARG A 69 21.82 -8.34 11.55
N ALA A 70 22.51 -7.24 11.87
CA ALA A 70 21.98 -6.17 12.71
C ALA A 70 20.72 -5.48 12.14
N LYS A 71 20.55 -5.46 10.81
CA LYS A 71 19.38 -4.85 10.16
C LYS A 71 18.10 -5.69 10.23
N ASN A 72 18.13 -6.84 10.88
CA ASN A 72 16.99 -7.75 11.07
C ASN A 72 16.32 -8.14 9.74
N LEU A 73 17.03 -8.99 8.98
CA LEU A 73 16.71 -9.34 7.60
C LEU A 73 15.32 -9.99 7.44
N THR A 74 14.82 -10.69 8.44
CA THR A 74 13.48 -11.29 8.46
C THR A 74 12.39 -10.22 8.29
N TRP A 75 12.42 -9.16 9.10
CA TRP A 75 11.42 -8.08 8.99
C TRP A 75 11.57 -7.32 7.67
N THR A 76 12.79 -7.04 7.22
CA THR A 76 13.00 -6.40 5.91
C THR A 76 12.45 -7.24 4.75
N THR A 77 12.59 -8.56 4.83
CA THR A 77 12.03 -9.49 3.83
C THR A 77 10.50 -9.48 3.87
N LEU A 78 9.88 -9.45 5.06
CA LEU A 78 8.42 -9.34 5.19
C LEU A 78 7.89 -8.00 4.67
N ILE A 79 8.61 -6.89 4.92
CA ILE A 79 8.30 -5.58 4.31
C ILE A 79 8.34 -5.71 2.78
N TYR A 80 9.40 -6.28 2.22
CA TYR A 80 9.52 -6.48 0.77
C TYR A 80 8.36 -7.32 0.21
N LEU A 81 8.05 -8.47 0.81
CA LEU A 81 6.93 -9.33 0.35
C LEU A 81 5.59 -8.59 0.41
N SER A 82 5.35 -7.80 1.46
CA SER A 82 4.14 -6.97 1.54
C SER A 82 4.07 -5.92 0.42
N THR A 83 5.20 -5.32 0.03
CA THR A 83 5.23 -4.36 -1.10
C THR A 83 5.01 -5.02 -2.46
N VAL A 84 5.48 -6.25 -2.66
CA VAL A 84 5.22 -7.01 -3.89
C VAL A 84 3.74 -7.35 -4.00
N LEU A 85 3.12 -7.84 -2.92
CA LEU A 85 1.69 -8.18 -2.91
C LEU A 85 0.82 -6.92 -3.05
N TRP A 86 1.23 -5.81 -2.45
CA TRP A 86 0.62 -4.51 -2.66
C TRP A 86 0.72 -4.06 -4.13
N PHE A 87 1.87 -4.21 -4.77
CA PHE A 87 2.06 -3.92 -6.19
C PHE A 87 1.16 -4.77 -7.08
N LEU A 88 1.00 -6.07 -6.79
CA LEU A 88 0.05 -6.93 -7.50
C LEU A 88 -1.40 -6.42 -7.38
N GLY A 89 -1.79 -5.90 -6.21
CA GLY A 89 -3.08 -5.24 -6.03
C GLY A 89 -3.21 -3.93 -6.81
N ASN A 90 -2.12 -3.18 -6.98
CA ASN A 90 -2.12 -1.92 -7.73
C ASN A 90 -2.39 -2.13 -9.24
N ILE A 91 -1.98 -3.26 -9.84
CA ILE A 91 -2.18 -3.53 -11.27
C ILE A 91 -3.66 -3.40 -11.71
N PRO A 92 -4.61 -4.19 -11.17
CA PRO A 92 -6.02 -4.05 -11.53
C PRO A 92 -6.64 -2.79 -10.93
N SER A 93 -6.21 -2.37 -9.74
CA SER A 93 -6.82 -1.24 -9.05
C SER A 93 -6.51 0.12 -9.69
N ASN A 94 -5.39 0.24 -10.41
CA ASN A 94 -5.02 1.43 -11.17
C ASN A 94 -5.45 1.34 -12.65
N GLY A 95 -6.12 0.25 -13.06
CA GLY A 95 -6.64 0.11 -14.42
C GLY A 95 -5.58 -0.24 -15.46
N HIS A 96 -4.49 -0.92 -15.08
CA HIS A 96 -3.47 -1.36 -16.04
C HIS A 96 -3.86 -2.62 -16.83
N VAL A 97 -4.89 -3.34 -16.37
CA VAL A 97 -5.39 -4.55 -17.03
C VAL A 97 -6.89 -4.46 -17.21
N ARG A 98 -7.41 -5.16 -18.22
CA ARG A 98 -8.87 -5.29 -18.40
C ARG A 98 -9.42 -6.17 -17.29
N ILE A 99 -10.48 -5.70 -16.63
CA ILE A 99 -11.06 -6.33 -15.46
C ILE A 99 -12.04 -7.42 -15.92
N VAL A 100 -11.50 -8.55 -16.41
CA VAL A 100 -12.27 -9.71 -16.88
C VAL A 100 -11.78 -11.00 -16.20
N GLY A 101 -12.65 -12.01 -16.10
CA GLY A 101 -12.30 -13.29 -15.48
C GLY A 101 -11.90 -13.12 -14.01
N ALA A 102 -10.74 -13.64 -13.60
CA ALA A 102 -10.26 -13.52 -12.21
C ALA A 102 -10.06 -12.07 -11.74
N TRP A 103 -9.84 -11.13 -12.67
CA TRP A 103 -9.69 -9.71 -12.35
C TRP A 103 -11.01 -9.03 -11.97
N SER A 104 -12.16 -9.59 -12.36
CA SER A 104 -13.48 -9.03 -12.01
C SER A 104 -13.82 -9.13 -10.51
N ASN A 105 -13.04 -9.88 -9.74
CA ASN A 105 -13.11 -9.94 -8.29
C ASN A 105 -12.53 -8.67 -7.64
N CYS A 106 -13.14 -7.50 -7.91
CA CYS A 106 -12.66 -6.19 -7.48
C CYS A 106 -12.39 -6.10 -5.98
N LYS A 107 -13.26 -6.68 -5.15
CA LYS A 107 -13.07 -6.69 -3.69
C LYS A 107 -11.79 -7.45 -3.28
N LEU A 108 -11.49 -8.57 -3.92
CA LEU A 108 -10.26 -9.33 -3.64
C LEU A 108 -9.03 -8.47 -3.94
N TRP A 109 -8.95 -7.92 -5.14
CA TRP A 109 -7.76 -7.17 -5.56
C TRP A 109 -7.58 -5.84 -4.84
N ILE A 110 -8.66 -5.10 -4.61
CA ILE A 110 -8.57 -3.78 -3.98
C ILE A 110 -8.49 -3.89 -2.45
N ILE A 111 -9.34 -4.70 -1.80
CA ILE A 111 -9.35 -4.77 -0.33
C ILE A 111 -8.17 -5.60 0.16
N TRP A 112 -7.98 -6.81 -0.37
CA TRP A 112 -7.00 -7.75 0.17
C TRP A 112 -5.60 -7.58 -0.43
N PHE A 113 -5.49 -7.36 -1.74
CA PHE A 113 -4.16 -7.16 -2.32
C PHE A 113 -3.66 -5.73 -2.13
N ARG A 114 -4.47 -4.74 -2.48
CA ARG A 114 -4.05 -3.34 -2.42
C ARG A 114 -4.06 -2.78 -0.99
N VAL A 115 -5.23 -2.74 -0.34
CA VAL A 115 -5.38 -2.06 0.95
C VAL A 115 -4.70 -2.83 2.08
N PHE A 116 -5.01 -4.11 2.25
CA PHE A 116 -4.47 -4.91 3.35
C PHE A 116 -2.94 -5.00 3.33
N PHE A 117 -2.30 -5.35 2.20
CA PHE A 117 -0.83 -5.43 2.18
C PHE A 117 -0.13 -4.07 2.29
N CYS A 118 -0.78 -2.98 1.89
CA CYS A 118 -0.28 -1.64 2.18
C CYS A 118 -0.29 -1.35 3.69
N TYR A 119 -1.32 -1.82 4.42
CA TYR A 119 -1.35 -1.72 5.88
C TYR A 119 -0.39 -2.69 6.57
N VAL A 120 -0.19 -3.89 6.03
CA VAL A 120 0.85 -4.82 6.50
C VAL A 120 2.23 -4.19 6.34
N PHE A 121 2.51 -3.57 5.20
CA PHE A 121 3.75 -2.80 4.99
C PHE A 121 3.96 -1.76 6.09
N ALA A 122 2.96 -0.92 6.36
CA ALA A 122 3.03 0.07 7.42
C ALA A 122 3.22 -0.57 8.82
N THR A 123 2.54 -1.69 9.08
CA THR A 123 2.66 -2.44 10.34
C THR A 123 4.06 -3.01 10.54
N MET A 124 4.68 -3.55 9.50
CA MET A 124 6.05 -4.07 9.58
C MET A 124 7.06 -2.94 9.83
N CYS A 125 6.84 -1.76 9.25
CA CYS A 125 7.60 -0.55 9.58
C CYS A 125 7.42 -0.14 11.05
N ILE A 126 6.20 -0.17 11.60
CA ILE A 126 5.93 0.06 13.04
C ILE A 126 6.73 -0.91 13.90
N VAL A 127 6.65 -2.22 13.62
CA VAL A 127 7.35 -3.25 14.37
C VAL A 127 8.86 -3.00 14.37
N ARG A 128 9.43 -2.61 13.22
CA ARG A 128 10.84 -2.27 13.10
C ARG A 128 11.21 -1.05 13.93
N PHE A 129 10.48 0.06 13.81
CA PHE A 129 10.77 1.28 14.59
C PHE A 129 10.56 1.06 16.09
N TYR A 130 9.57 0.27 16.46
CA TYR A 130 9.36 -0.14 17.85
C TYR A 130 10.52 -0.99 18.38
N ALA A 131 11.08 -1.89 17.57
CA ALA A 131 12.26 -2.65 17.94
C ALA A 131 13.46 -1.74 18.22
N LEU A 132 13.69 -0.72 17.38
CA LEU A 132 14.74 0.27 17.57
C LEU A 132 14.51 1.10 18.85
N ASP A 133 13.29 1.59 19.10
CA ASP A 133 12.97 2.33 20.33
C ASP A 133 13.22 1.48 21.58
N ARG A 134 12.82 0.21 21.55
CA ARG A 134 12.97 -0.69 22.68
C ARG A 134 14.44 -0.99 23.00
N VAL A 135 15.26 -1.24 21.98
CA VAL A 135 16.68 -1.56 22.16
C VAL A 135 17.46 -0.32 22.58
N PHE A 136 17.32 0.79 21.86
CA PHE A 136 18.17 1.97 22.06
C PHE A 136 17.66 2.92 23.16
N ASN A 137 16.36 3.26 23.15
CA ASN A 137 15.84 4.21 24.15
C ASN A 137 15.48 3.52 25.46
N GLN A 138 14.85 2.34 25.41
CA GLN A 138 14.40 1.65 26.63
C GLN A 138 15.46 0.74 27.23
N LYS A 139 16.56 0.44 26.50
CA LYS A 139 17.62 -0.49 26.90
C LYS A 139 17.07 -1.87 27.32
N LYS A 140 15.98 -2.30 26.69
CA LYS A 140 15.34 -3.59 26.95
C LYS A 140 15.58 -4.55 25.79
N PRO A 141 15.80 -5.84 26.06
CA PRO A 141 15.93 -6.82 24.98
C PRO A 141 14.63 -6.87 24.17
N PHE A 142 14.79 -6.93 22.85
CA PHE A 142 13.69 -7.15 21.92
C PHE A 142 13.40 -8.66 21.85
N THR A 143 12.35 -9.10 22.53
CA THR A 143 11.90 -10.49 22.50
C THR A 143 10.90 -10.70 21.37
N VAL A 144 10.92 -11.89 20.76
CA VAL A 144 9.98 -12.27 19.69
C VAL A 144 8.53 -12.07 20.12
N TRP A 145 8.19 -12.44 21.36
CA TRP A 145 6.86 -12.23 21.94
C TRP A 145 6.43 -10.77 21.96
N SER A 146 7.31 -9.85 22.32
CA SER A 146 6.95 -8.43 22.31
C SER A 146 6.69 -7.91 20.90
N SER A 147 7.43 -8.42 19.91
CA SER A 147 7.22 -8.09 18.51
C SER A 147 5.90 -8.64 17.99
N LEU A 148 5.58 -9.87 18.39
CA LEU A 148 4.35 -10.54 17.99
C LEU A 148 3.13 -9.83 18.55
N ILE A 149 3.19 -9.35 19.80
CA ILE A 149 2.08 -8.62 20.42
C ILE A 149 1.86 -7.26 19.72
N SER A 150 2.93 -6.48 19.51
CA SER A 150 2.80 -5.15 18.89
C SER A 150 2.38 -5.24 17.42
N GLY A 151 3.03 -6.11 16.63
CA GLY A 151 2.68 -6.33 15.23
C GLY A 151 1.34 -7.04 15.05
N GLY A 152 1.08 -8.06 15.87
CA GLY A 152 -0.14 -8.86 15.83
C GLY A 152 -1.40 -8.03 16.12
N ALA A 153 -1.36 -7.13 17.10
CA ALA A 153 -2.49 -6.25 17.40
C ALA A 153 -2.88 -5.38 16.20
N VAL A 154 -1.89 -4.77 15.52
CA VAL A 154 -2.13 -3.93 14.34
C VAL A 154 -2.56 -4.78 13.14
N ILE A 155 -2.00 -5.97 12.93
CA ILE A 155 -2.46 -6.91 11.89
C ILE A 155 -3.92 -7.30 12.11
N VAL A 156 -4.31 -7.66 13.34
CA VAL A 156 -5.70 -8.02 13.68
C VAL A 156 -6.64 -6.86 13.38
N LEU A 157 -6.24 -5.62 13.71
CA LEU A 157 -7.00 -4.43 13.36
C LEU A 157 -7.14 -4.25 11.84
N ASN A 158 -6.07 -4.48 11.07
CA ASN A 158 -6.10 -4.40 9.60
C ASN A 158 -7.00 -5.48 8.98
N VAL A 159 -6.94 -6.72 9.50
CA VAL A 159 -7.81 -7.81 9.06
C VAL A 159 -9.26 -7.48 9.38
N ALA A 160 -9.56 -7.00 10.58
CA ALA A 160 -10.91 -6.58 10.97
C ALA A 160 -11.43 -5.47 10.05
N TYR A 161 -10.60 -4.46 9.73
CA TYR A 161 -10.96 -3.41 8.78
C TYR A 161 -11.30 -3.98 7.40
N CYS A 162 -10.50 -4.92 6.87
CA CYS A 162 -10.74 -5.52 5.57
C CYS A 162 -11.99 -6.41 5.56
N LEU A 163 -12.21 -7.18 6.62
CA LEU A 163 -13.41 -8.00 6.79
C LEU A 163 -14.68 -7.16 6.84
N VAL A 164 -14.68 -6.06 7.61
CA VAL A 164 -15.83 -5.15 7.66
C VAL A 164 -16.15 -4.60 6.26
N ASN A 165 -15.14 -4.13 5.52
CA ASN A 165 -15.35 -3.63 4.16
C ASN A 165 -15.73 -4.72 3.14
N GLN A 166 -15.29 -5.97 3.35
CA GLN A 166 -15.73 -7.11 2.55
C GLN A 166 -17.22 -7.38 2.74
N LEU A 167 -17.71 -7.29 3.98
CA LEU A 167 -19.10 -7.57 4.37
C LEU A 167 -20.08 -6.44 4.00
N ILE A 168 -19.61 -5.19 3.92
CA ILE A 168 -20.44 -4.05 3.49
C ILE A 168 -20.87 -4.23 2.02
N SER A 169 -22.08 -3.76 1.69
CA SER A 169 -22.63 -3.82 0.33
C SER A 169 -21.69 -3.17 -0.70
N GLY A 170 -21.66 -3.72 -1.92
CA GLY A 170 -20.83 -3.20 -3.01
C GLY A 170 -21.15 -1.74 -3.36
N SER A 171 -22.42 -1.35 -3.24
CA SER A 171 -22.89 0.02 -3.51
C SER A 171 -22.29 1.09 -2.59
N LEU A 172 -21.83 0.70 -1.39
CA LEU A 172 -21.17 1.59 -0.43
C LEU A 172 -19.64 1.45 -0.46
N THR A 173 -19.10 0.38 -1.05
CA THR A 173 -17.66 0.07 -1.04
C THR A 173 -17.09 -0.03 -2.45
N ILE A 174 -17.11 -1.23 -3.01
CA ILE A 174 -16.50 -1.58 -4.28
C ILE A 174 -17.47 -2.45 -5.03
N GLU A 175 -17.80 -2.01 -6.24
CA GLU A 175 -18.70 -2.70 -7.14
C GLU A 175 -18.01 -2.90 -8.49
N TYR A 176 -18.05 -4.14 -8.98
CA TYR A 176 -17.66 -4.41 -10.36
C TYR A 176 -18.78 -3.97 -11.29
N VAL A 177 -18.46 -3.19 -12.32
CA VAL A 177 -19.43 -2.68 -13.28
C VAL A 177 -19.21 -3.39 -14.62
N PRO A 178 -20.03 -4.40 -14.96
CA PRO A 178 -19.78 -5.24 -16.13
C PRO A 178 -19.77 -4.48 -17.45
N SER A 179 -20.64 -3.47 -17.60
CA SER A 179 -20.76 -2.67 -18.82
C SER A 179 -19.50 -1.88 -19.16
N LEU A 180 -18.69 -1.55 -18.15
CA LEU A 180 -17.45 -0.79 -18.32
C LEU A 180 -16.20 -1.66 -18.21
N GLU A 181 -16.33 -2.90 -17.70
CA GLU A 181 -15.19 -3.73 -17.27
C GLU A 181 -14.25 -2.94 -16.32
N VAL A 182 -14.82 -2.22 -15.34
CA VAL A 182 -14.05 -1.46 -14.32
C VAL A 182 -14.56 -1.74 -12.90
N CYS A 183 -13.66 -1.60 -11.93
CA CYS A 183 -14.01 -1.59 -10.51
C CYS A 183 -14.37 -0.17 -10.08
N ASN A 184 -15.65 0.07 -9.80
CA ASN A 184 -16.09 1.34 -9.22
C ASN A 184 -15.79 1.33 -7.71
N VAL A 185 -14.94 2.27 -7.27
CA VAL A 185 -14.58 2.45 -5.86
C VAL A 185 -15.25 3.72 -5.36
N THR A 186 -16.17 3.59 -4.41
CA THR A 186 -16.93 4.72 -3.86
C THR A 186 -16.02 5.73 -3.16
N GLN A 187 -16.39 7.00 -3.20
CA GLN A 187 -15.61 8.05 -2.55
C GLN A 187 -15.53 7.87 -1.03
N ALA A 188 -16.61 7.39 -0.40
CA ALA A 188 -16.66 7.09 1.02
C ALA A 188 -15.61 6.05 1.42
N PHE A 189 -15.48 4.95 0.65
CA PHE A 189 -14.46 3.93 0.90
C PHE A 189 -13.04 4.50 0.74
N ARG A 190 -12.79 5.31 -0.30
CA ARG A 190 -11.48 5.95 -0.51
C ARG A 190 -11.09 6.83 0.67
N ILE A 191 -12.00 7.68 1.14
CA ILE A 191 -11.76 8.57 2.28
C ILE A 191 -11.52 7.75 3.54
N ALA A 192 -12.34 6.74 3.82
CA ALA A 192 -12.18 5.88 4.99
C ALA A 192 -10.83 5.15 4.98
N ALA A 193 -10.41 4.61 3.84
CA ALA A 193 -9.12 3.93 3.69
C ALA A 193 -7.94 4.88 3.86
N LEU A 194 -8.00 6.08 3.27
CA LEU A 194 -6.97 7.10 3.45
C LEU A 194 -6.88 7.55 4.91
N THR A 195 -8.01 7.85 5.56
CA THR A 195 -8.03 8.27 6.97
C THR A 195 -7.43 7.20 7.88
N PHE A 196 -7.81 5.93 7.67
CA PHE A 196 -7.25 4.83 8.43
C PHE A 196 -5.74 4.69 8.21
N MET A 197 -5.27 4.86 6.97
CA MET A 197 -3.84 4.89 6.65
C MET A 197 -3.09 6.03 7.35
N TRP A 198 -3.67 7.24 7.37
CA TRP A 198 -3.10 8.38 8.09
C TRP A 198 -2.98 8.13 9.59
N ILE A 199 -3.97 7.46 10.21
CA ILE A 199 -3.92 7.10 11.63
C ILE A 199 -2.75 6.14 11.91
N ILE A 200 -2.55 5.12 11.07
CA ILE A 200 -1.42 4.19 11.20
C ILE A 200 -0.08 4.93 11.09
N TRP A 201 0.07 5.82 10.09
CA TRP A 201 1.30 6.59 9.91
C TRP A 201 1.51 7.67 10.96
N ALA A 202 0.45 8.22 11.55
CA ALA A 202 0.58 9.09 12.72
C ALA A 202 1.17 8.32 13.92
N ALA A 203 0.76 7.08 14.15
CA ALA A 203 1.37 6.23 15.17
C ALA A 203 2.86 5.95 14.89
N VAL A 204 3.23 5.74 13.61
CA VAL A 204 4.65 5.68 13.20
C VAL A 204 5.37 6.99 13.49
N GLY A 205 4.76 8.13 13.17
CA GLY A 205 5.32 9.46 13.44
C GLY A 205 5.62 9.69 14.93
N VAL A 206 4.75 9.20 15.82
CA VAL A 206 4.99 9.23 17.27
C VAL A 206 6.20 8.38 17.66
N LEU A 207 6.31 7.15 17.15
CA LEU A 207 7.47 6.30 17.40
C LEU A 207 8.75 6.94 16.86
N PHE A 208 8.69 7.46 15.64
CA PHE A 208 9.80 8.15 14.99
C PHE A 208 10.26 9.38 15.79
N PHE A 209 9.33 10.17 16.31
CA PHE A 209 9.66 11.30 17.19
C PHE A 209 10.38 10.85 18.47
N ARG A 210 10.06 9.66 19.00
CA ARG A 210 10.81 9.09 20.14
C ARG A 210 12.22 8.64 19.75
N LEU A 211 12.44 8.17 18.52
CA LEU A 211 13.75 7.77 18.02
C LEU A 211 14.75 8.93 17.89
N ARG A 212 14.30 10.20 17.98
CA ARG A 212 15.18 11.38 17.89
C ARG A 212 16.30 11.45 18.93
N ASN A 213 16.17 10.70 20.02
CA ASN A 213 17.14 10.70 21.11
C ASN A 213 18.19 9.57 21.01
N ILE A 214 18.15 8.76 19.95
CA ILE A 214 19.14 7.72 19.73
C ILE A 214 20.47 8.37 19.32
N GLN A 215 21.54 8.02 20.02
CA GLN A 215 22.88 8.54 19.72
C GLN A 215 23.29 8.18 18.28
N SER A 216 23.81 9.19 17.57
CA SER A 216 23.99 9.27 16.12
C SER A 216 24.97 8.23 15.51
N THR A 217 25.63 7.42 16.34
CA THR A 217 26.77 6.60 15.93
C THR A 217 26.44 5.55 14.88
N PHE A 218 25.18 5.09 14.80
CA PHE A 218 24.76 4.04 13.86
C PHE A 218 24.25 4.51 12.49
N ASN A 219 24.19 5.81 12.19
CA ASN A 219 23.53 6.35 10.98
C ASN A 219 22.05 5.91 10.78
N GLU A 220 21.53 5.05 11.64
CA GLU A 220 20.18 4.48 11.59
C GLU A 220 19.09 5.52 11.77
N PHE A 221 19.39 6.60 12.51
CA PHE A 221 18.47 7.72 12.64
C PHE A 221 18.28 8.45 11.31
N TYR A 222 19.35 8.75 10.58
CA TYR A 222 19.26 9.40 9.27
C TYR A 222 18.62 8.50 8.22
N GLU A 223 18.92 7.20 8.24
CA GLU A 223 18.21 6.20 7.41
C GLU A 223 16.71 6.21 7.72
N SER A 224 16.34 6.23 9.01
CA SER A 224 14.94 6.28 9.44
C SER A 224 14.24 7.59 9.02
N ILE A 225 14.94 8.74 9.09
CA ILE A 225 14.44 10.04 8.60
C ILE A 225 14.14 9.95 7.10
N ALA A 226 15.09 9.43 6.31
CA ALA A 226 14.92 9.31 4.87
C ALA A 226 13.72 8.42 4.52
N ILE A 227 13.58 7.29 5.21
CA ILE A 227 12.45 6.36 5.03
C ILE A 227 11.13 7.03 5.40
N PHE A 228 11.07 7.72 6.54
CA PHE A 228 9.88 8.45 6.96
C PHE A 228 9.50 9.54 5.95
N ALA A 229 10.46 10.29 5.43
CA ALA A 229 10.22 11.32 4.42
C ALA A 229 9.66 10.74 3.11
N VAL A 230 10.23 9.63 2.62
CA VAL A 230 9.73 8.91 1.43
C VAL A 230 8.27 8.49 1.61
N ILE A 231 7.94 7.94 2.78
CA ILE A 231 6.59 7.48 3.08
C ILE A 231 5.59 8.63 3.21
N ILE A 232 5.95 9.73 3.89
CA ILE A 232 5.06 10.89 4.01
C ILE A 232 4.82 11.49 2.62
N GLY A 233 5.85 11.58 1.78
CA GLY A 233 5.69 11.99 0.38
C GLY A 233 4.70 11.09 -0.39
N LEU A 234 4.81 9.78 -0.21
CA LEU A 234 3.90 8.79 -0.82
C LEU A 234 2.46 8.92 -0.32
N LEU A 235 2.27 9.20 0.97
CA LEU A 235 0.96 9.37 1.59
C LEU A 235 0.28 10.65 1.12
N ILE A 236 1.03 11.74 0.98
CA ILE A 236 0.56 13.01 0.41
C ILE A 236 0.18 12.81 -1.06
N GLU A 237 1.04 12.21 -1.86
CA GLU A 237 0.76 11.89 -3.27
C GLU A 237 -0.51 11.05 -3.40
N SER A 238 -0.63 9.98 -2.60
CA SER A 238 -1.80 9.10 -2.61
C SER A 238 -3.07 9.82 -2.21
N SER A 239 -2.99 10.74 -1.25
CA SER A 239 -4.12 11.55 -0.82
C SER A 239 -4.57 12.50 -1.93
N ILE A 240 -3.63 13.21 -2.57
CA ILE A 240 -3.93 14.13 -3.68
C ILE A 240 -4.53 13.35 -4.86
N THR A 241 -3.92 12.23 -5.26
CA THR A 241 -4.38 11.44 -6.40
C THR A 241 -5.78 10.88 -6.18
N ASN A 242 -6.10 10.39 -4.99
CA ASN A 242 -7.42 9.80 -4.72
C ASN A 242 -8.53 10.83 -4.45
N LEU A 243 -8.20 11.99 -3.85
CA LEU A 243 -9.19 13.02 -3.51
C LEU A 243 -9.45 13.99 -4.67
N TYR A 244 -8.41 14.42 -5.37
CA TYR A 244 -8.52 15.45 -6.40
C TYR A 244 -8.76 14.85 -7.80
N TYR A 245 -8.14 13.69 -8.09
CA TYR A 245 -8.24 13.06 -9.41
C TYR A 245 -9.12 11.80 -9.36
N ILE A 246 -10.42 11.98 -9.13
CA ILE A 246 -11.39 10.87 -8.94
C ILE A 246 -11.30 9.80 -10.04
N TYR A 247 -11.01 10.22 -11.29
CA TYR A 247 -10.93 9.37 -12.48
C TYR A 247 -9.50 9.05 -12.94
N TYR A 248 -8.49 9.16 -12.06
CA TYR A 248 -7.08 8.93 -12.45
C TYR A 248 -6.82 7.54 -13.07
N ILE A 249 -7.63 6.54 -12.73
CA ILE A 249 -7.55 5.18 -13.29
C ILE A 249 -7.85 5.14 -14.79
N LEU A 250 -8.64 6.09 -15.30
CA LEU A 250 -9.01 6.19 -16.72
C LEU A 250 -7.98 6.99 -17.53
N GLU A 251 -7.22 7.87 -16.87
CA GLU A 251 -6.17 8.69 -17.46
C GLU A 251 -4.83 7.93 -17.48
N LYS A 252 -4.42 7.48 -18.67
CA LYS A 252 -3.17 6.71 -18.88
C LYS A 252 -1.94 7.30 -18.17
N ARG A 253 -1.70 8.61 -18.33
CA ARG A 253 -0.54 9.28 -17.72
C ARG A 253 -0.55 9.17 -16.20
N ARG A 254 -1.71 9.37 -15.57
CA ARG A 254 -1.84 9.40 -14.10
C ARG A 254 -1.75 8.01 -13.50
N ARG A 255 -2.39 7.00 -14.09
CA ARG A 255 -2.26 5.62 -13.60
C ARG A 255 -0.82 5.10 -13.67
N ILE A 256 -0.10 5.37 -14.76
CA ILE A 256 1.31 4.98 -14.90
C ILE A 256 2.16 5.72 -13.88
N GLN A 257 1.99 7.04 -13.77
CA GLN A 257 2.70 7.84 -12.77
C GLN A 257 2.48 7.31 -11.36
N LYS A 258 1.23 7.04 -10.97
CA LYS A 258 0.88 6.52 -9.65
C LYS A 258 1.60 5.21 -9.35
N THR A 259 1.53 4.26 -10.27
CA THR A 259 2.15 2.94 -10.10
C THR A 259 3.67 3.01 -10.04
N VAL A 260 4.30 3.85 -10.87
CA VAL A 260 5.76 4.03 -10.86
C VAL A 260 6.23 4.69 -9.57
N VAL A 261 5.52 5.72 -9.08
CA VAL A 261 5.84 6.38 -7.80
C VAL A 261 5.69 5.41 -6.63
N ASP A 262 4.60 4.64 -6.59
CA ASP A 262 4.38 3.61 -5.56
C ASP A 262 5.50 2.56 -5.55
N MET A 263 5.86 2.05 -6.73
CA MET A 263 6.93 1.08 -6.88
C MET A 263 8.30 1.67 -6.47
N ALA A 264 8.61 2.88 -6.91
CA ALA A 264 9.89 3.53 -6.63
C ALA A 264 10.04 3.78 -5.13
N ALA A 265 9.01 4.31 -4.46
CA ALA A 265 9.01 4.54 -3.03
C ALA A 265 9.15 3.22 -2.25
N ALA A 266 8.39 2.19 -2.60
CA ALA A 266 8.46 0.88 -1.97
C ALA A 266 9.85 0.26 -2.06
N ASN A 267 10.47 0.27 -3.25
CA ASN A 267 11.82 -0.24 -3.44
C ASN A 267 12.86 0.62 -2.70
N LEU A 268 12.76 1.95 -2.80
CA LEU A 268 13.67 2.87 -2.12
C LEU A 268 13.73 2.62 -0.61
N VAL A 269 12.59 2.31 0.04
CA VAL A 269 12.57 1.95 1.47
C VAL A 269 13.41 0.70 1.75
N ILE A 270 13.31 -0.35 0.93
CA ILE A 270 14.12 -1.57 1.10
C ILE A 270 15.61 -1.28 0.88
N TRP A 271 15.93 -0.51 -0.16
CA TRP A 271 17.29 -0.10 -0.47
C TRP A 271 17.91 0.78 0.63
N LEU A 272 17.12 1.65 1.27
CA LEU A 272 17.57 2.43 2.42
C LEU A 272 17.86 1.54 3.64
N PHE A 273 17.13 0.43 3.83
CA PHE A 273 17.40 -0.49 4.94
C PHE A 273 18.65 -1.36 4.75
N ILE A 274 18.87 -1.89 3.54
CA ILE A 274 19.86 -2.96 3.32
C ILE A 274 20.90 -2.65 2.23
N GLY A 275 20.65 -1.67 1.36
CA GLY A 275 21.50 -1.36 0.22
C GLY A 275 22.92 -0.98 0.63
N TYR A 276 23.06 -0.10 1.62
CA TYR A 276 24.37 0.33 2.12
C TYR A 276 25.22 -0.82 2.72
N PRO A 277 24.74 -1.62 3.68
CA PRO A 277 25.53 -2.72 4.23
C PRO A 277 25.83 -3.81 3.20
N VAL A 278 24.94 -4.07 2.23
CA VAL A 278 25.21 -5.01 1.13
C VAL A 278 26.31 -4.48 0.21
N PHE A 279 26.24 -3.20 -0.17
CA PHE A 279 27.29 -2.56 -0.96
C PHE A 279 28.66 -2.65 -0.25
N MET A 280 28.71 -2.34 1.04
CA MET A 280 29.94 -2.45 1.81
C MET A 280 30.43 -3.90 1.97
N CYS A 281 29.51 -4.86 2.08
CA CYS A 281 29.85 -6.28 2.10
C CYS A 281 30.53 -6.74 0.80
N ILE A 282 30.07 -6.24 -0.37
CA ILE A 282 30.63 -6.59 -1.68
C ILE A 282 32.02 -5.97 -1.88
N PHE A 283 32.17 -4.67 -1.60
CA PHE A 283 33.36 -3.92 -2.01
C PHE A 283 34.41 -3.73 -0.90
N ARG A 284 34.01 -3.72 0.38
CA ARG A 284 34.88 -3.34 1.52
C ARG A 284 34.57 -4.14 2.79
N ARG A 285 34.35 -5.44 2.64
CA ARG A 285 33.82 -6.33 3.71
C ARG A 285 34.54 -6.17 5.05
N GLU A 286 35.86 -6.40 5.08
CA GLU A 286 36.65 -6.42 6.31
C GLU A 286 36.79 -5.03 6.94
N LYS A 287 37.11 -4.03 6.11
CA LYS A 287 37.27 -2.64 6.58
C LYS A 287 35.99 -2.08 7.16
N TYR A 288 34.84 -2.33 6.53
CA TYR A 288 33.55 -1.86 7.05
C TYR A 288 33.16 -2.59 8.33
N GLU A 289 33.45 -3.88 8.45
CA GLU A 289 33.18 -4.64 9.67
C GLU A 289 34.03 -4.16 10.84
N GLN A 290 35.33 -3.91 10.63
CA GLN A 290 36.21 -3.33 11.65
C GLN A 290 35.70 -1.95 12.11
N GLN A 291 35.41 -1.06 11.17
CA GLN A 291 34.85 0.27 11.49
C GLN A 291 33.52 0.18 12.25
N TRP A 292 32.68 -0.79 11.92
CA TRP A 292 31.42 -1.01 12.60
C TRP A 292 31.63 -1.52 14.05
N LEU A 293 32.60 -2.42 14.26
CA LEU A 293 32.98 -2.92 15.59
C LEU A 293 33.64 -1.83 16.45
N GLU A 294 34.49 -0.99 15.86
CA GLU A 294 35.09 0.15 16.55
C GLU A 294 34.04 1.15 17.04
N LYS A 295 33.05 1.47 16.20
CA LYS A 295 31.92 2.32 16.58
C LYS A 295 31.09 1.72 17.71
N LEU A 296 30.81 0.42 17.63
CA LEU A 296 30.14 -0.32 18.71
C LEU A 296 30.91 -0.29 20.03
N ALA A 297 32.24 -0.42 19.98
CA ALA A 297 33.08 -0.37 21.16
C ALA A 297 33.05 1.03 21.80
N GLN A 298 33.06 2.09 20.98
CA GLN A 298 32.97 3.49 21.43
C GLN A 298 31.62 3.81 22.07
N ASP A 299 30.52 3.20 21.61
CA ASP A 299 29.18 3.40 22.17
C ASP A 299 28.94 2.63 23.48
N SER A 300 29.84 1.71 23.86
CA SER A 300 29.70 0.97 25.12
C SER A 300 29.95 1.92 26.30
N PRO A 301 28.95 2.19 27.16
CA PRO A 301 29.08 3.13 28.28
C PRO A 301 30.10 2.71 29.37
N ASN A 302 30.72 1.53 29.23
CA ASN A 302 31.68 0.98 30.18
C ASN A 302 33.03 1.73 30.20
N HIS A 303 33.31 2.60 29.24
CA HIS A 303 34.48 3.49 29.32
C HIS A 303 34.37 4.54 30.45
N ALA A 304 33.17 4.79 30.99
CA ALA A 304 32.98 5.69 32.12
C ALA A 304 33.29 5.06 33.50
N PHE A 305 33.38 3.72 33.59
CA PHE A 305 33.54 3.03 34.88
C PHE A 305 34.96 2.50 35.15
N ASN A 306 35.88 2.56 34.19
CA ASN A 306 37.20 1.92 34.35
C ASN A 306 38.32 2.84 34.86
N ASN A 307 38.00 4.01 35.43
CA ASN A 307 39.03 4.90 36.00
C ASN A 307 39.00 5.03 37.53
N ASN A 308 38.10 4.33 38.22
CA ASN A 308 38.09 4.29 39.68
C ASN A 308 38.18 2.83 40.14
N ASN A 309 39.41 2.40 40.41
CA ASN A 309 39.80 1.58 41.56
C ASN A 309 38.69 0.73 42.23
N ILE A 310 38.91 -0.61 42.26
CA ILE A 310 38.62 -1.53 43.38
C ILE A 310 37.57 -2.65 43.13
N THR A 311 38.06 -3.88 43.37
CA THR A 311 37.43 -5.16 43.76
C THR A 311 36.58 -5.97 42.79
N ASN A 312 37.20 -7.03 42.28
CA ASN A 312 36.72 -8.41 42.17
C ASN A 312 35.33 -8.66 42.80
N ASN A 313 34.26 -8.65 42.00
CA ASN A 313 33.07 -9.46 42.20
C ASN A 313 32.30 -9.54 40.87
N GLY A 314 32.19 -10.75 40.32
CA GLY A 314 31.78 -11.00 38.94
C GLY A 314 30.37 -10.51 38.58
N THR A 315 30.27 -9.64 37.59
CA THR A 315 28.99 -9.21 36.99
C THR A 315 28.76 -9.94 35.66
N SER A 316 27.70 -10.74 35.64
CA SER A 316 27.31 -11.70 34.61
C SER A 316 26.64 -11.08 33.37
N TYR A 317 26.99 -9.85 32.97
CA TYR A 317 26.20 -9.08 32.00
C TYR A 317 26.72 -9.06 30.56
N ALA A 318 27.82 -9.76 30.24
CA ALA A 318 28.41 -9.71 28.90
C ALA A 318 28.83 -11.07 28.31
N LYS A 319 28.31 -12.18 28.81
CA LYS A 319 28.42 -13.45 28.06
C LYS A 319 27.25 -13.48 27.07
N MET A 320 27.46 -12.91 25.87
CA MET A 320 26.73 -13.38 24.69
C MET A 320 27.01 -14.88 24.64
N ASN A 321 26.01 -15.65 25.00
CA ASN A 321 26.08 -17.09 25.12
C ASN A 321 26.25 -17.65 23.70
N ASP A 322 27.50 -17.77 23.24
CA ASP A 322 27.90 -18.47 22.02
C ASP A 322 27.71 -20.00 22.16
N ASN A 323 26.95 -20.46 23.16
CA ASN A 323 26.45 -21.83 23.25
C ASN A 323 25.30 -22.06 22.25
N PHE A 324 25.54 -21.79 20.97
CA PHE A 324 24.82 -22.44 19.88
C PHE A 324 25.46 -23.83 19.65
N GLU A 325 25.54 -24.62 20.72
CA GLU A 325 25.73 -26.07 20.64
C GLU A 325 24.46 -26.68 20.07
N SER A 326 24.49 -26.90 18.74
CA SER A 326 24.14 -28.18 18.13
C SER A 326 23.20 -29.08 18.94
N THR A 327 21.90 -28.78 18.95
CA THR A 327 20.84 -29.70 19.40
C THR A 327 19.81 -29.96 18.29
N PHE A 328 20.25 -30.00 17.04
CA PHE A 328 19.45 -30.52 15.91
C PHE A 328 20.17 -31.72 15.28
N TYR A 329 20.23 -32.81 16.04
CA TYR A 329 20.33 -34.15 15.46
C TYR A 329 19.33 -35.04 16.20
N ASN A 330 18.61 -35.83 15.39
CA ASN A 330 17.60 -36.82 15.74
C ASN A 330 16.20 -36.29 16.04
N ASP A 331 15.39 -36.19 14.97
CA ASP A 331 14.23 -37.09 14.93
C ASP A 331 13.88 -37.51 13.50
N GLN A 332 14.04 -38.81 13.25
CA GLN A 332 13.55 -39.55 12.09
C GLN A 332 12.21 -40.17 12.48
N ARG A 333 11.12 -39.82 11.79
CA ARG A 333 9.96 -40.69 11.51
C ARG A 333 9.07 -40.00 10.48
N LEU A 334 9.18 -40.37 9.21
CA LEU A 334 8.49 -41.50 8.57
C LEU A 334 6.96 -41.42 8.75
N GLY A 335 6.32 -40.90 7.72
CA GLY A 335 4.86 -40.86 7.57
C GLY A 335 4.50 -40.52 6.12
N SER A 336 4.52 -41.53 5.26
CA SER A 336 3.94 -41.52 3.92
C SER A 336 2.43 -41.26 4.02
N MET A 337 1.92 -40.27 3.29
CA MET A 337 0.49 -40.22 2.98
C MET A 337 0.27 -39.93 1.51
N ASP A 338 -0.67 -40.71 0.99
CA ASP A 338 -0.92 -40.98 -0.40
C ASP A 338 -1.49 -39.81 -1.19
N MET A 339 -1.11 -39.85 -2.46
CA MET A 339 -1.59 -39.04 -3.56
C MET A 339 -2.96 -39.58 -3.98
N SER A 340 -4.03 -38.83 -3.68
CA SER A 340 -5.37 -39.09 -4.21
C SER A 340 -5.70 -38.16 -5.37
N THR A 341 -5.73 -38.78 -6.54
CA THR A 341 -6.34 -38.33 -7.79
C THR A 341 -7.82 -38.02 -7.60
N LEU A 342 -8.29 -36.88 -8.11
CA LEU A 342 -9.71 -36.58 -8.21
C LEU A 342 -10.08 -36.23 -9.66
N ASP A 343 -10.99 -37.06 -10.16
CA ASP A 343 -11.42 -37.20 -11.53
C ASP A 343 -12.13 -35.98 -12.11
N TYR A 344 -11.81 -35.80 -13.38
CA TYR A 344 -12.50 -35.04 -14.39
C TYR A 344 -13.88 -35.67 -14.65
N ASN A 345 -14.98 -34.93 -14.54
CA ASN A 345 -16.27 -35.40 -15.04
C ASN A 345 -17.01 -34.36 -15.88
N ASN A 346 -17.48 -34.86 -17.02
CA ASN A 346 -18.07 -34.16 -18.14
C ASN A 346 -19.58 -33.93 -17.95
N GLY A 347 -20.05 -32.83 -18.53
CA GLY A 347 -21.28 -32.79 -19.32
C GLY A 347 -22.58 -32.46 -18.59
N HIS A 348 -23.24 -31.37 -19.01
CA HIS A 348 -24.65 -31.37 -19.44
C HIS A 348 -25.01 -30.03 -20.09
N HIS A 349 -25.39 -30.07 -21.38
CA HIS A 349 -26.26 -29.09 -22.04
C HIS A 349 -27.70 -29.33 -21.60
N PRO A 350 -28.57 -28.29 -21.55
CA PRO A 350 -29.64 -28.28 -22.56
C PRO A 350 -30.26 -26.90 -22.93
N PHE A 351 -30.97 -26.90 -24.08
CA PHE A 351 -31.99 -25.96 -24.64
C PHE A 351 -31.54 -24.51 -24.97
N SER A 352 -31.65 -23.97 -26.20
CA SER A 352 -32.67 -23.92 -27.28
C SER A 352 -33.81 -22.90 -27.09
N ASN A 353 -33.81 -21.94 -28.04
CA ASN A 353 -34.92 -21.16 -28.61
C ASN A 353 -35.54 -19.92 -27.92
N ASN A 354 -35.51 -18.86 -28.75
CA ASN A 354 -36.52 -17.84 -29.03
C ASN A 354 -36.88 -16.82 -27.95
N SER A 355 -36.30 -15.62 -28.07
CA SER A 355 -37.06 -14.36 -27.99
C SER A 355 -36.27 -13.18 -28.59
N HIS A 356 -37.02 -12.21 -29.11
CA HIS A 356 -36.65 -11.13 -30.03
C HIS A 356 -35.50 -10.21 -29.60
N PRO A 357 -34.68 -9.70 -30.55
CA PRO A 357 -33.64 -8.72 -30.28
C PRO A 357 -34.21 -7.33 -29.97
N LEU A 358 -33.66 -6.71 -28.93
CA LEU A 358 -33.80 -5.28 -28.67
C LEU A 358 -33.09 -4.48 -29.77
N ASN A 359 -33.81 -3.50 -30.28
CA ASN A 359 -33.46 -2.68 -31.44
C ASN A 359 -32.28 -1.73 -31.11
N ILE A 360 -31.10 -2.04 -31.67
CA ILE A 360 -29.84 -1.29 -31.51
C ILE A 360 -29.80 -0.05 -32.44
N GLU A 361 -30.76 0.10 -33.37
CA GLU A 361 -30.78 1.23 -34.31
C GLU A 361 -31.09 2.59 -33.66
N SER A 362 -31.67 2.62 -32.45
CA SER A 362 -31.93 3.88 -31.74
C SER A 362 -30.65 4.57 -31.23
N ALA A 363 -29.55 3.84 -31.06
CA ALA A 363 -28.26 4.40 -30.61
C ALA A 363 -27.47 5.13 -31.73
N LEU A 364 -27.87 4.96 -33.00
CA LEU A 364 -27.22 5.59 -34.15
C LEU A 364 -27.85 6.92 -34.58
N ASN A 365 -29.05 7.26 -34.07
CA ASN A 365 -29.85 8.40 -34.55
C ASN A 365 -29.74 9.68 -33.70
N GLY A 366 -28.78 9.79 -32.79
CA GLY A 366 -28.43 11.08 -32.16
C GLY A 366 -29.42 11.62 -31.13
N GLU A 367 -30.35 10.82 -30.63
CA GLU A 367 -31.11 11.17 -29.43
C GLU A 367 -30.21 11.15 -28.17
N PRO A 368 -30.45 12.00 -27.16
CA PRO A 368 -29.68 11.98 -25.92
C PRO A 368 -29.85 10.63 -25.20
N ILE A 369 -28.81 9.80 -25.29
CA ILE A 369 -28.78 8.36 -24.94
C ILE A 369 -28.99 8.05 -23.44
N PHE A 370 -29.07 9.05 -22.56
CA PHE A 370 -28.92 8.80 -21.12
C PHE A 370 -30.03 9.44 -20.27
N ASP A 371 -30.99 8.62 -19.86
CA ASP A 371 -31.72 8.86 -18.61
C ASP A 371 -30.73 8.63 -17.45
N GLY A 372 -30.42 9.68 -16.69
CA GLY A 372 -29.56 9.60 -15.51
C GLY A 372 -30.04 8.56 -14.48
N ASN A 373 -31.31 8.16 -14.54
CA ASN A 373 -31.89 7.12 -13.70
C ASN A 373 -31.46 5.69 -14.08
N ALA A 374 -30.85 5.47 -15.24
CA ALA A 374 -30.36 4.16 -15.67
C ALA A 374 -28.96 3.81 -15.13
N LEU A 375 -28.23 4.76 -14.54
CA LEU A 375 -26.92 4.50 -13.93
C LEU A 375 -27.08 3.69 -12.63
N PRO A 376 -26.17 2.74 -12.35
CA PRO A 376 -26.11 2.07 -11.06
C PRO A 376 -26.10 3.10 -9.93
N SER A 377 -26.84 2.85 -8.85
CA SER A 377 -27.02 3.81 -7.75
C SER A 377 -25.68 4.29 -7.18
N ALA A 378 -24.65 3.44 -7.18
CA ALA A 378 -23.29 3.80 -6.74
C ALA A 378 -22.63 4.86 -7.64
N MET A 379 -22.86 4.84 -8.95
CA MET A 379 -22.38 5.90 -9.86
C MET A 379 -23.19 7.19 -9.72
N ARG A 380 -24.51 7.08 -9.55
CA ARG A 380 -25.36 8.25 -9.28
C ARG A 380 -24.94 8.97 -8.00
N ASN A 381 -24.70 8.21 -6.93
CA ASN A 381 -24.26 8.77 -5.65
C ASN A 381 -22.88 9.45 -5.77
N ASN A 382 -21.95 8.92 -6.57
CA ASN A 382 -20.66 9.57 -6.82
C ASN A 382 -20.79 10.84 -7.69
N LEU A 383 -21.76 10.90 -8.61
CA LEU A 383 -22.01 12.06 -9.47
C LEU A 383 -22.81 13.18 -8.77
N HIS A 384 -23.68 12.82 -7.82
CA HIS A 384 -24.51 13.75 -7.04
C HIS A 384 -23.89 14.23 -5.73
N ILE A 385 -22.68 13.77 -5.37
CA ILE A 385 -21.82 14.56 -4.47
C ILE A 385 -21.37 15.77 -5.30
N GLN A 386 -22.29 16.72 -5.46
CA GLN A 386 -22.02 18.06 -5.94
C GLN A 386 -20.74 18.53 -5.26
N ARG A 387 -19.82 19.12 -6.04
CA ARG A 387 -18.84 20.04 -5.47
C ARG A 387 -19.63 20.88 -4.47
N PRO A 388 -19.26 20.93 -3.17
CA PRO A 388 -19.88 21.89 -2.30
C PRO A 388 -19.75 23.22 -3.04
N GLU A 389 -20.89 23.83 -3.40
CA GLU A 389 -20.87 25.22 -3.83
C GLU A 389 -20.26 25.96 -2.66
N MET A 390 -18.97 26.28 -2.77
CA MET A 390 -18.36 27.23 -1.89
C MET A 390 -19.06 28.54 -2.24
N ASN A 391 -20.19 28.78 -1.58
CA ASN A 391 -20.76 30.10 -1.52
C ASN A 391 -19.59 31.02 -1.15
N PRO A 392 -19.28 32.05 -1.97
CA PRO A 392 -18.23 32.98 -1.62
C PRO A 392 -18.52 33.49 -0.20
N PRO A 393 -17.51 33.59 0.67
CA PRO A 393 -17.74 33.96 2.07
C PRO A 393 -18.49 35.29 2.13
N VAL A 394 -19.75 35.25 2.54
CA VAL A 394 -20.65 36.42 2.67
C VAL A 394 -20.31 37.24 3.92
N MET A 395 -19.05 37.23 4.37
CA MET A 395 -18.65 37.82 5.66
C MET A 395 -17.74 39.05 5.56
N PHE A 396 -17.80 39.84 4.46
CA PHE A 396 -17.16 41.17 4.42
C PHE A 396 -17.90 42.25 3.60
N ALA A 397 -19.22 42.13 3.38
CA ALA A 397 -19.99 43.14 2.62
C ALA A 397 -20.91 44.05 3.49
N THR A 398 -20.76 44.04 4.81
CA THR A 398 -21.47 44.94 5.74
C THR A 398 -20.51 45.78 6.58
N ALA A 399 -19.52 46.38 5.92
CA ALA A 399 -18.83 47.57 6.44
C ALA A 399 -19.04 48.70 5.44
N GLY A 400 -19.85 49.68 5.85
CA GLY A 400 -20.35 50.74 5.00
C GLY A 400 -19.24 51.60 4.39
N TYR A 401 -19.17 51.57 3.06
CA TYR A 401 -18.76 52.73 2.29
C TYR A 401 -20.03 53.42 1.80
N MET A 402 -20.45 54.45 2.54
CA MET A 402 -21.37 55.46 2.00
C MET A 402 -20.68 56.12 0.81
N GLY A 403 -21.26 55.97 -0.37
CA GLY A 403 -20.91 56.78 -1.53
C GLY A 403 -21.20 58.27 -1.27
N PRO A 404 -20.50 59.18 -1.96
CA PRO A 404 -20.67 60.61 -1.78
C PRO A 404 -22.10 61.02 -2.14
N ASN A 405 -22.79 61.61 -1.17
CA ASN A 405 -24.12 62.18 -1.31
C ASN A 405 -24.03 63.44 -2.20
N SER A 406 -24.85 63.51 -3.25
CA SER A 406 -24.80 64.54 -4.30
C SER A 406 -25.39 65.89 -3.91
N ASN A 407 -25.65 66.14 -2.63
CA ASN A 407 -26.28 67.37 -2.16
C ASN A 407 -25.28 68.18 -1.34
N GLY A 408 -24.61 69.11 -2.02
CA GLY A 408 -23.67 70.07 -1.45
C GLY A 408 -24.30 70.99 -0.42
N ARG A 409 -24.35 70.54 0.83
CA ARG A 409 -24.50 71.39 2.01
C ARG A 409 -23.48 71.00 3.06
N HIS A 410 -22.47 71.85 3.19
CA HIS A 410 -21.61 71.88 4.37
C HIS A 410 -22.43 72.34 5.58
N VAL A 411 -22.37 71.57 6.66
CA VAL A 411 -22.64 72.08 8.00
C VAL A 411 -21.47 71.62 8.89
N ILE A 412 -21.01 72.58 9.68
CA ILE A 412 -19.78 72.62 10.50
C ILE A 412 -19.77 71.53 11.57
#